data_AF-A0A916N119-F1
#
_entry.id   AF-A0A916N119-F1
#
_cell.length_a   1.000
_cell.length_b   1.000
_cell.length_c   1.000
_cell.angle_alpha   90.00
_cell.angle_beta   90.00
_cell.angle_gamma   90.00
#
_symmetry.space_group_name_H-M   'P 1'
#
loop_
_entity.id
_entity.type
_entity.pdbx_description
1 polymer ?
#
loop_
_entity_poly.entity_id
_entity_poly.type
_entity_poly.pdbx_seq_one_letter_code
_entity_poly.pdbx_strand_id
1 'polypeptide(L)'
;ADRELGIFRQLRGAGGVVTGSFHYHHARLIEILHALERIGEILDDPAILDAHVRSEAGVNRQHGVGFCEAPRGTLFHDYEVDDDGLIRRLNLLIATGQNNLAMNRTILQVAGAYIKGGKVNEGILNRIEHGIRAYDPCLSCATHAYGRMPLRVLLLALDGSVVDEIAS
;
A
#
# COMPACT_ATOMS: atom_id res chain seq x y z
N ALA A 1 20.34 -5.84 -6.01
CA ALA A 1 19.33 -4.77 -5.95
C ALA A 1 19.93 -3.38 -5.80
N ASP A 2 21.03 -3.22 -5.06
CA ASP A 2 21.64 -1.90 -4.78
C ASP A 2 22.01 -1.08 -6.02
N ARG A 3 22.50 -1.75 -7.08
CA ARG A 3 22.78 -1.08 -8.36
C ARG A 3 21.52 -0.45 -8.95
N GLU A 4 20.44 -1.21 -9.02
CA GLU A 4 19.16 -0.74 -9.58
C GLU A 4 18.55 0.35 -8.70
N LEU A 5 18.68 0.25 -7.37
CA LEU A 5 18.29 1.31 -6.44
C LEU A 5 19.10 2.60 -6.67
N GLY A 6 20.41 2.46 -6.96
CA GLY A 6 21.27 3.58 -7.33
C GLY A 6 20.78 4.30 -8.59
N ILE A 7 20.42 3.54 -9.63
CA ILE A 7 19.86 4.08 -10.89
C ILE A 7 18.49 4.73 -10.63
N PHE A 8 17.61 4.06 -9.90
CA PHE A 8 16.30 4.59 -9.55
C PHE A 8 16.37 5.93 -8.83
N ARG A 9 17.31 6.07 -7.90
CA ARG A 9 17.54 7.33 -7.16
C ARG A 9 17.99 8.48 -8.05
N GLN A 10 18.48 8.24 -9.27
CA GLN A 10 18.80 9.33 -10.21
C GLN A 10 17.53 10.05 -10.71
N LEU A 11 16.35 9.43 -10.59
CA LEU A 11 15.06 10.01 -10.99
C LEU A 11 14.53 11.08 -10.01
N ARG A 12 15.18 11.27 -8.86
CA ARG A 12 14.67 12.08 -7.73
C ARG A 12 14.65 13.60 -7.97
N GLY A 13 15.16 14.06 -9.11
CA GLY A 13 15.29 15.48 -9.43
C GLY A 13 15.97 16.29 -8.32
N ALA A 14 15.57 17.56 -8.17
CA ALA A 14 16.08 18.44 -7.11
C ALA A 14 15.47 18.16 -5.71
N GLY A 15 14.42 17.34 -5.62
CA GLY A 15 13.60 17.14 -4.41
C GLY A 15 14.07 16.04 -3.47
N GLY A 16 15.17 15.35 -3.77
CA GLY A 16 15.77 14.33 -2.89
C GLY A 16 15.06 12.97 -2.85
N VAL A 17 13.80 12.87 -3.29
CA VAL A 17 13.02 11.63 -3.40
C VAL A 17 12.29 11.53 -4.73
N VAL A 18 12.06 10.31 -5.21
CA VAL A 18 11.28 10.05 -6.43
C VAL A 18 9.79 10.13 -6.07
N THR A 19 9.05 11.06 -6.67
CA THR A 19 7.65 11.35 -6.29
C THR A 19 6.60 10.92 -7.31
N GLY A 20 6.99 10.47 -8.50
CA GLY A 20 6.03 10.05 -9.53
C GLY A 20 5.34 8.74 -9.17
N SER A 21 4.01 8.72 -9.13
CA SER A 21 3.23 7.54 -8.71
C SER A 21 3.56 6.27 -9.52
N PHE A 22 3.79 6.38 -10.84
CA PHE A 22 4.15 5.23 -11.67
C PHE A 22 5.52 4.63 -11.35
N HIS A 23 6.41 5.38 -10.69
CA HIS A 23 7.70 4.85 -10.24
C HIS A 23 7.56 3.82 -9.11
N TYR A 24 6.38 3.68 -8.48
CA TYR A 24 6.10 2.55 -7.58
C TYR A 24 6.27 1.20 -8.27
N HIS A 25 5.95 1.06 -9.56
CA HIS A 25 6.18 -0.19 -10.29
C HIS A 25 7.67 -0.52 -10.39
N HIS A 26 8.50 0.48 -10.71
CA HIS A 26 9.94 0.32 -10.79
C HIS A 26 10.53 0.01 -9.40
N ALA A 27 10.13 0.75 -8.37
CA ALA A 27 10.56 0.48 -6.99
C ALA A 27 10.21 -0.95 -6.55
N ARG A 28 8.99 -1.43 -6.86
CA ARG A 28 8.56 -2.80 -6.53
C ARG A 28 9.42 -3.87 -7.22
N LEU A 29 9.87 -3.64 -8.46
CA LEU A 29 10.78 -4.58 -9.13
C LEU A 29 12.14 -4.66 -8.43
N ILE A 30 12.63 -3.52 -7.92
CA ILE A 30 13.88 -3.46 -7.15
C ILE A 30 13.72 -4.20 -5.81
N GLU A 31 12.59 -4.03 -5.14
CA GLU A 31 12.26 -4.76 -3.90
C GLU A 31 12.14 -6.27 -4.14
N ILE A 32 11.52 -6.70 -5.24
CA ILE A 32 11.46 -8.12 -5.62
C ILE A 32 12.87 -8.68 -5.81
N LEU A 33 13.74 -7.97 -6.53
CA LEU A 33 15.13 -8.38 -6.71
C LEU A 33 15.85 -8.49 -5.36
N HIS A 34 15.67 -7.50 -4.48
CA HIS A 34 16.26 -7.51 -3.15
C HIS A 34 15.75 -8.69 -2.30
N ALA A 35 14.45 -8.97 -2.34
CA ALA A 35 13.86 -10.10 -1.63
C ALA A 35 14.42 -11.44 -2.12
N LEU A 36 14.62 -11.60 -3.43
CA LEU A 36 15.26 -12.81 -4.00
C LEU A 36 16.71 -12.97 -3.55
N GLU A 37 17.49 -11.88 -3.53
CA GLU A 37 18.86 -11.88 -2.99
C GLU A 37 18.86 -12.27 -1.51
N ARG A 38 17.97 -11.67 -0.71
CA ARG A 38 17.89 -11.95 0.73
C ARG A 38 17.42 -13.37 1.03
N ILE A 39 16.53 -13.94 0.21
CA ILE A 39 16.15 -15.35 0.31
C ILE A 39 17.39 -16.24 0.12
N GLY A 40 18.23 -15.96 -0.87
CA GLY A 40 19.50 -16.69 -1.08
C GLY A 40 20.39 -16.62 0.16
N GLU A 41 20.63 -15.42 0.69
CA GLU A 41 21.44 -15.22 1.90
C GLU A 41 20.89 -15.95 3.12
N ILE A 42 19.57 -16.00 3.29
CA ILE A 42 18.93 -16.72 4.41
C ILE A 42 19.06 -18.24 4.24
N LEU A 43 18.94 -18.75 3.01
CA LEU A 43 19.09 -20.18 2.72
C LEU A 43 20.54 -20.66 2.88
N ASP A 44 21.52 -19.79 2.64
CA ASP A 44 22.94 -20.09 2.84
C ASP A 44 23.36 -20.03 4.31
N ASP A 45 22.54 -19.45 5.21
CA ASP A 45 22.81 -19.39 6.64
C ASP A 45 22.47 -20.74 7.32
N PRO A 46 23.45 -21.47 7.89
CA PRO A 46 23.19 -22.74 8.57
C PRO A 46 22.19 -22.63 9.73
N ALA A 47 22.04 -21.44 10.33
CA ALA A 47 21.09 -21.19 11.41
C ALA A 47 19.62 -21.40 10.99
N ILE A 48 19.30 -21.37 9.69
CA ILE A 48 17.94 -21.67 9.20
C ILE A 48 17.49 -23.10 9.55
N LEU A 49 18.44 -24.01 9.80
CA LEU A 49 18.19 -25.41 10.18
C LEU A 49 18.25 -25.64 11.70
N ASP A 50 18.45 -24.59 12.50
CA ASP A 50 18.47 -24.73 13.96
C ASP A 50 17.12 -25.26 14.46
N ALA A 51 17.16 -26.21 15.39
CA ALA A 51 15.97 -26.77 16.02
C ALA A 51 15.40 -25.87 17.14
N HIS A 52 16.18 -24.90 17.61
CA HIS A 52 15.79 -23.94 18.64
C HIS A 52 14.98 -22.77 18.05
N VAL A 53 13.76 -23.06 17.58
CA VAL A 53 12.89 -22.09 16.89
C VAL A 53 11.77 -21.51 17.74
N ARG A 54 11.63 -21.96 18.99
CA ARG A 54 10.50 -21.61 19.86
C ARG A 54 10.96 -21.22 21.26
N SER A 55 10.38 -20.16 21.78
CA SER A 55 10.42 -19.79 23.19
C SER A 55 9.02 -19.93 23.81
N GLU A 56 8.95 -20.24 25.10
CA GLU A 56 7.71 -20.19 25.87
C GLU A 56 7.56 -18.81 26.52
N ALA A 57 6.39 -18.21 26.39
CA ALA A 57 6.08 -16.91 26.94
C ALA A 57 4.63 -16.86 27.43
N GLY A 58 4.37 -16.01 28.43
CA GLY A 58 3.05 -15.66 28.94
C GLY A 58 2.88 -14.14 29.00
N VAL A 59 1.75 -13.68 29.56
CA VAL A 59 1.50 -12.23 29.72
C VAL A 59 2.52 -11.67 30.70
N ASN A 60 3.49 -10.92 30.17
CA ASN A 60 4.48 -10.16 30.94
C ASN A 60 4.21 -8.65 30.90
N ARG A 61 3.40 -8.20 29.94
CA ARG A 61 2.91 -6.84 29.74
C ARG A 61 1.53 -6.90 29.12
N GLN A 62 0.64 -6.00 29.53
CA GLN A 62 -0.73 -5.90 29.01
C GLN A 62 -0.81 -5.12 27.68
N HIS A 63 0.27 -4.48 27.23
CA HIS A 63 0.32 -3.71 25.99
C HIS A 63 1.53 -4.11 25.16
N GLY A 64 1.33 -4.33 23.86
CA GLY A 64 2.37 -4.71 22.92
C GLY A 64 2.12 -4.16 21.52
N VAL A 65 3.19 -3.65 20.90
CA VAL A 65 3.17 -3.15 19.52
C VAL A 65 4.17 -3.93 18.69
N GLY A 66 3.69 -4.56 17.62
CA GLY A 66 4.51 -5.19 16.59
C GLY A 66 4.44 -4.38 15.30
N PHE A 67 5.55 -4.29 14.57
CA PHE A 67 5.55 -3.70 13.24
C PHE A 67 6.43 -4.49 12.28
N CYS A 68 6.10 -4.41 10.99
CA CYS A 68 6.96 -4.90 9.92
C CYS A 68 6.73 -4.08 8.64
N GLU A 69 7.70 -4.12 7.73
CA GLU A 69 7.51 -3.59 6.38
C GLU A 69 6.78 -4.63 5.53
N ALA A 70 5.48 -4.42 5.31
CA ALA A 70 4.73 -5.20 4.35
C ALA A 70 5.05 -4.71 2.93
N PRO A 71 4.81 -5.51 1.88
CA PRO A 71 5.12 -5.12 0.49
C PRO A 71 4.41 -3.84 -0.02
N ARG A 72 3.49 -3.27 0.75
CA ARG A 72 2.67 -2.11 0.40
C ARG A 72 2.88 -0.92 1.35
N GLY A 73 3.87 -1.00 2.24
CA GLY A 73 4.18 -0.03 3.30
C GLY A 73 4.19 -0.65 4.70
N THR A 74 4.45 0.18 5.71
CA THR A 74 4.60 -0.26 7.09
C THR A 74 3.27 -0.76 7.66
N LEU A 75 3.30 -1.90 8.34
CA LEU A 75 2.17 -2.51 9.04
C LEU A 75 2.39 -2.43 10.55
N PHE A 76 1.43 -1.87 11.28
CA PHE A 76 1.46 -1.85 12.75
C PHE A 76 0.31 -2.66 13.32
N HIS A 77 0.64 -3.47 14.33
CA HIS A 77 -0.29 -4.22 15.14
C HIS A 77 -0.11 -3.80 16.61
N ASP A 78 -1.11 -3.12 17.16
CA ASP A 78 -1.10 -2.58 18.52
C ASP A 78 -2.22 -3.25 19.33
N TYR A 79 -1.83 -4.06 20.32
CA TYR A 79 -2.71 -4.90 21.12
C TYR A 79 -2.65 -4.52 22.59
N GLU A 80 -3.81 -4.50 23.24
CA GLU A 80 -3.91 -4.58 24.70
C GLU A 80 -4.67 -5.82 25.12
N VAL A 81 -4.18 -6.48 26.16
CA VAL A 81 -4.73 -7.71 26.74
C VAL A 81 -4.95 -7.55 28.24
N ASP A 82 -5.79 -8.40 28.84
CA ASP A 82 -5.89 -8.53 30.30
C ASP A 82 -4.88 -9.53 30.87
N ASP A 83 -4.99 -9.81 32.17
CA ASP A 83 -4.09 -10.71 32.91
C ASP A 83 -4.17 -12.16 32.41
N ASP A 84 -5.29 -12.56 31.80
CA ASP A 84 -5.49 -13.88 31.19
C ASP A 84 -5.05 -13.90 29.71
N GLY A 85 -4.60 -12.77 29.16
CA GLY A 85 -4.16 -12.63 27.78
C GLY A 85 -5.29 -12.41 26.77
N LEU A 86 -6.51 -12.11 27.23
CA LEU A 86 -7.64 -11.82 26.36
C LEU A 86 -7.57 -10.39 25.83
N ILE A 87 -7.73 -10.22 24.52
CA ILE A 87 -7.65 -8.91 23.85
C ILE A 87 -8.77 -7.99 24.36
N ARG A 88 -8.36 -6.81 24.86
CA ARG A 88 -9.25 -5.72 25.31
C ARG A 88 -9.30 -4.57 24.32
N ARG A 89 -8.18 -4.28 23.64
CA ARG A 89 -8.09 -3.26 22.59
C ARG A 89 -7.24 -3.78 21.44
N LEU A 90 -7.65 -3.41 20.23
CA LEU A 90 -6.92 -3.65 19.00
C LEU A 90 -6.88 -2.38 18.17
N ASN A 91 -5.70 -2.01 17.72
CA ASN A 91 -5.49 -0.96 16.73
C ASN A 91 -4.58 -1.50 15.62
N LEU A 92 -5.04 -1.38 14.37
CA LEU A 92 -4.32 -1.85 13.19
C LEU A 92 -4.09 -0.69 12.24
N LEU A 93 -2.83 -0.31 12.04
CA LEU A 93 -2.46 0.66 11.00
C LEU A 93 -1.94 -0.09 9.79
N ILE A 94 -2.85 -0.35 8.85
CA ILE A 94 -2.56 -1.15 7.66
C ILE A 94 -1.87 -0.31 6.59
N ALA A 95 -0.84 -0.88 5.97
CA ALA A 95 0.01 -0.27 4.96
C ALA A 95 -0.75 0.53 3.87
N THR A 96 -1.70 -0.09 3.18
CA THR A 96 -2.46 0.57 2.09
C THR A 96 -3.29 1.76 2.59
N GLY A 97 -3.75 1.74 3.85
CA GLY A 97 -4.51 2.86 4.43
C GLY A 97 -3.71 4.17 4.49
N GLN A 98 -2.39 4.05 4.67
CA GLN A 98 -1.47 5.19 4.73
C GLN A 98 -1.33 5.87 3.36
N ASN A 99 -1.53 5.13 2.25
CA ASN A 99 -1.47 5.66 0.89
C ASN A 99 -2.79 6.26 0.39
N ASN A 100 -3.85 6.27 1.20
CA ASN A 100 -5.18 6.73 0.76
C ASN A 100 -5.16 8.21 0.30
N LEU A 101 -4.43 9.08 0.99
CA LEU A 101 -4.29 10.49 0.58
C LEU A 101 -3.59 10.62 -0.78
N ALA A 102 -2.54 9.83 -1.02
CA ALA A 102 -1.82 9.83 -2.29
C ALA A 102 -2.66 9.29 -3.45
N MET A 103 -3.45 8.24 -3.19
CA MET A 103 -4.41 7.68 -4.14
C MET A 103 -5.49 8.71 -4.52
N ASN A 104 -6.12 9.38 -3.54
CA ASN A 104 -7.12 10.42 -3.81
C ASN A 104 -6.53 11.60 -4.60
N ARG A 105 -5.31 12.03 -4.28
CA ARG A 105 -4.60 13.06 -5.05
C ARG A 105 -4.32 12.62 -6.48
N THR A 106 -3.95 11.36 -6.69
CA THR A 106 -3.72 10.80 -8.03
C THR A 106 -5.01 10.79 -8.85
N ILE A 107 -6.14 10.37 -8.26
CA ILE A 107 -7.45 10.44 -8.92
C ILE A 107 -7.75 11.87 -9.36
N LEU A 108 -7.59 12.85 -8.47
CA LEU A 108 -7.86 14.26 -8.76
C LEU A 108 -6.98 14.80 -9.89
N GLN A 109 -5.69 14.45 -9.89
CA GLN A 109 -4.74 14.86 -10.94
C GLN A 109 -5.09 14.26 -12.31
N VAL A 110 -5.42 12.96 -12.36
CA VAL A 110 -5.84 12.28 -13.59
C VAL A 110 -7.17 12.87 -14.08
N ALA A 111 -8.14 13.08 -13.18
CA ALA A 111 -9.41 13.70 -13.53
C ALA A 111 -9.22 15.10 -14.12
N GLY A 112 -8.44 15.98 -13.48
CA GLY A 112 -8.18 17.34 -13.99
C GLY A 112 -7.43 17.36 -15.33
N ALA A 113 -6.54 16.39 -15.56
CA ALA A 113 -5.79 16.27 -16.81
C ALA A 113 -6.66 15.80 -17.98
N TYR A 114 -7.54 14.80 -17.76
CA TYR A 114 -8.21 14.08 -18.84
C TYR A 114 -9.71 14.37 -18.99
N ILE A 115 -10.41 14.80 -17.94
CA ILE A 115 -11.83 15.19 -18.05
C ILE A 115 -11.88 16.60 -18.63
N LYS A 116 -12.28 16.70 -19.90
CA LYS A 116 -12.47 17.97 -20.61
C LYS A 116 -13.92 18.06 -21.10
N GLY A 117 -14.55 19.22 -20.89
CA GLY A 117 -15.92 19.46 -21.33
C GLY A 117 -16.99 18.60 -20.63
N GLY A 118 -16.70 18.11 -19.42
CA GLY A 118 -17.67 17.40 -18.59
C GLY A 118 -18.07 16.00 -19.08
N LYS A 119 -17.33 15.40 -20.02
CA LYS A 119 -17.61 14.04 -20.51
C LYS A 119 -16.67 13.04 -19.88
N VAL A 120 -17.22 12.00 -19.25
CA VAL A 120 -16.47 10.84 -18.78
C VAL A 120 -16.61 9.70 -19.80
N ASN A 121 -15.54 8.96 -20.05
CA ASN A 121 -15.57 7.76 -20.89
C ASN A 121 -14.73 6.64 -20.25
N GLU A 122 -14.92 5.41 -20.74
CA GLU A 122 -14.21 4.23 -20.25
C GLU A 122 -12.68 4.38 -20.29
N GLY A 123 -12.15 5.07 -21.31
CA GLY A 123 -10.72 5.35 -21.39
C GLY A 123 -10.20 6.21 -20.23
N ILE A 124 -11.00 7.14 -19.73
CA ILE A 124 -10.67 7.96 -18.55
C ILE A 124 -10.75 7.11 -17.28
N LEU A 125 -11.76 6.25 -17.15
CA LEU A 125 -11.86 5.31 -16.02
C LEU A 125 -10.64 4.40 -15.92
N ASN A 126 -10.24 3.79 -17.03
CA ASN A 126 -9.08 2.93 -17.04
C ASN A 126 -7.80 3.69 -16.64
N ARG A 127 -7.67 4.97 -17.00
CA ARG A 127 -6.53 5.82 -16.55
C ARG A 127 -6.56 6.09 -15.05
N ILE A 128 -7.74 6.35 -14.48
CA ILE A 128 -7.93 6.54 -13.04
C ILE A 128 -7.56 5.23 -12.31
N GLU A 129 -8.08 4.10 -12.77
CA GLU A 129 -7.73 2.78 -12.26
C GLU A 129 -6.23 2.50 -12.36
N HIS A 130 -5.60 2.83 -13.49
CA HIS A 130 -4.18 2.64 -13.69
C HIS A 130 -3.35 3.44 -12.69
N GLY A 131 -3.77 4.69 -12.40
CA GLY A 131 -3.18 5.52 -11.34
C GLY A 131 -3.32 4.90 -9.95
N ILE A 132 -4.46 4.29 -9.65
CA ILE A 132 -4.69 3.57 -8.38
C ILE A 132 -3.86 2.29 -8.29
N ARG A 133 -3.80 1.50 -9.38
CA ARG A 133 -3.00 0.25 -9.47
C ARG A 133 -1.51 0.48 -9.25
N ALA A 134 -1.00 1.68 -9.50
CA ALA A 134 0.39 2.02 -9.23
C ALA A 134 0.79 1.75 -7.76
N TYR A 135 -0.13 2.01 -6.83
CA TYR A 135 0.07 1.81 -5.40
C TYR A 135 -0.12 0.36 -4.92
N ASP A 136 -0.52 -0.57 -5.82
CA ASP A 136 -0.88 -1.96 -5.47
C ASP A 136 -1.80 -2.03 -4.23
N PRO A 137 -2.97 -1.39 -4.25
CA PRO A 137 -3.81 -1.28 -3.06
C PRO A 137 -4.40 -2.64 -2.70
N CYS A 138 -4.05 -3.15 -1.51
CA CYS A 138 -4.80 -4.25 -0.93
C CYS A 138 -6.03 -3.70 -0.21
N LEU A 139 -7.12 -3.46 -0.95
CA LEU A 139 -8.37 -2.91 -0.38
C LEU A 139 -8.97 -3.84 0.67
N SER A 140 -8.83 -5.16 0.50
CA SER A 140 -9.23 -6.14 1.51
C SER A 140 -8.39 -6.06 2.78
N CYS A 141 -7.10 -5.74 2.68
CA CYS A 141 -6.27 -5.50 3.85
C CYS A 141 -6.66 -4.17 4.54
N ALA A 142 -6.90 -3.12 3.75
CA ALA A 142 -7.12 -1.75 4.25
C ALA A 142 -8.51 -1.55 4.90
N THR A 143 -9.52 -2.25 4.41
CA THR A 143 -10.92 -2.09 4.84
C THR A 143 -11.51 -3.35 5.46
N HIS A 144 -10.76 -4.45 5.46
CA HIS A 144 -11.26 -5.79 5.80
C HIS A 144 -12.44 -6.26 4.91
N ALA A 145 -12.68 -5.63 3.75
CA ALA A 145 -13.75 -5.99 2.81
C ALA A 145 -13.25 -6.79 1.59
N TYR A 146 -13.91 -7.92 1.27
CA TYR A 146 -13.41 -8.89 0.29
C TYR A 146 -13.89 -8.63 -1.16
N GLY A 147 -12.94 -8.60 -2.11
CA GLY A 147 -13.11 -9.24 -3.42
C GLY A 147 -13.65 -8.43 -4.61
N ARG A 148 -14.05 -7.16 -4.48
CA ARG A 148 -14.35 -6.31 -5.65
C ARG A 148 -13.82 -4.89 -5.45
N MET A 149 -13.35 -4.27 -6.52
CA MET A 149 -13.05 -2.83 -6.58
C MET A 149 -14.06 -2.15 -7.52
N PRO A 150 -15.37 -2.17 -7.19
CA PRO A 150 -16.34 -1.49 -8.03
C PRO A 150 -16.06 0.01 -7.97
N LEU A 151 -15.75 0.60 -9.11
CA LEU A 151 -15.48 2.03 -9.21
C LEU A 151 -16.74 2.70 -9.72
N ARG A 152 -17.30 3.55 -8.87
CA ARG A 152 -18.38 4.47 -9.24
C ARG A 152 -17.78 5.87 -9.30
N VAL A 153 -17.75 6.46 -10.49
CA VAL A 153 -17.30 7.84 -10.69
C VAL A 153 -18.52 8.71 -10.87
N LEU A 154 -18.66 9.68 -9.96
CA LEU A 154 -19.69 10.71 -10.00
C LEU A 154 -19.02 12.03 -10.41
N LEU A 155 -19.46 12.60 -11.51
CA LEU A 155 -19.11 13.98 -11.86
C LEU A 155 -20.17 14.90 -11.24
N LEU A 156 -19.75 15.72 -10.30
CA LEU A 156 -20.63 16.66 -9.60
C LEU A 156 -20.45 18.09 -10.15
N ALA A 157 -21.55 18.79 -10.37
CA ALA A 157 -21.55 20.23 -10.62
C ALA A 157 -21.30 21.01 -9.32
N LEU A 158 -21.07 22.31 -9.45
CA LEU A 158 -20.83 23.22 -8.32
C LEU A 158 -21.99 23.26 -7.31
N ASP A 159 -23.21 22.96 -7.75
CA ASP A 159 -24.41 22.88 -6.92
C ASP A 159 -24.65 21.49 -6.29
N GLY A 160 -23.74 20.54 -6.54
CA GLY A 160 -23.84 19.17 -6.06
C GLY A 160 -24.72 18.24 -6.92
N SER A 161 -25.29 18.73 -8.03
CA SER A 161 -26.02 17.88 -8.96
C SER A 161 -25.08 16.94 -9.72
N VAL A 162 -25.57 15.73 -10.05
CA VAL A 162 -24.80 14.74 -10.82
C VAL A 162 -24.87 15.09 -12.30
N VAL A 163 -23.73 15.47 -12.87
CA VAL A 163 -23.57 15.80 -14.30
C VAL A 163 -23.43 14.53 -15.14
N ASP A 164 -22.67 13.56 -14.62
CA ASP A 164 -22.40 12.29 -15.28
C ASP A 164 -22.09 11.22 -14.23
N GLU A 165 -22.45 9.98 -14.53
CA GLU A 165 -22.22 8.83 -13.66
C GLU A 165 -21.81 7.63 -14.50
N ILE A 166 -20.76 6.94 -14.05
CA ILE A 166 -20.33 5.69 -14.64
C ILE A 166 -19.87 4.72 -13.54
N ALA A 167 -20.24 3.45 -13.67
CA ALA A 167 -19.91 2.39 -12.73
C ALA A 167 -19.35 1.16 -13.47
N SER A 168 -18.34 0.52 -12.89
CA SER A 168 -17.77 -0.77 -13.36
C SER A 168 -17.86 -1.84 -12.27
#